data_AF-A0A933SGB4-F1
#
_entry.id   AF-A0A933SGB4-F1
#
_cell.length_a   1.000
_cell.length_b   1.000
_cell.length_c   1.000
_cell.angle_alpha   90.00
_cell.angle_beta   90.00
_cell.angle_gamma   90.00
#
_symmetry.space_group_name_H-M   'P 1'
#
loop_
_entity.id
_entity.type
_entity.pdbx_description
1 polymer ?
#
loop_
_entity_poly.entity_id
_entity_poly.type
_entity_poly.pdbx_seq_one_letter_code
_entity_poly.pdbx_strand_id
1 'polypeptide(L)'
;MEKQNITLSLPKTLLKKAKSMAAIKGSSISEIVKETLEEKIGAESGYQGAKNRQIALMKKCASLGGRGRIPVSRDELHERR
;
A
#
# COMPACT_ATOMS: atom_id res chain seq x y z
N MET A 1 -20.93 2.15 8.98
CA MET A 1 -20.61 2.27 7.54
C MET A 1 -21.83 1.83 6.75
N GLU A 2 -22.31 2.68 5.85
CA GLU A 2 -23.33 2.26 4.88
C GLU A 2 -22.76 1.19 3.95
N LYS A 3 -23.59 0.21 3.59
CA LYS A 3 -23.23 -0.88 2.68
C LYS A 3 -24.12 -0.78 1.44
N GLN A 4 -23.51 -0.85 0.26
CA GLN A 4 -24.22 -0.91 -1.00
C GLN A 4 -24.02 -2.28 -1.66
N ASN A 5 -25.11 -2.94 -2.01
CA ASN A 5 -25.07 -4.22 -2.72
C ASN A 5 -24.74 -3.98 -4.20
N ILE A 6 -23.84 -4.80 -4.75
CA ILE A 6 -23.48 -4.78 -6.17
C ILE A 6 -23.70 -6.16 -6.78
N THR A 7 -24.10 -6.21 -8.05
CA THR A 7 -24.24 -7.44 -8.82
C THR A 7 -23.06 -7.57 -9.78
N LEU A 8 -22.35 -8.70 -9.73
CA LEU A 8 -21.18 -8.96 -10.56
C LEU A 8 -21.46 -10.10 -11.54
N SER A 9 -21.24 -9.85 -12.83
CA SER A 9 -21.24 -10.88 -13.86
C SER A 9 -19.86 -11.52 -13.96
N LEU A 10 -19.73 -12.77 -13.51
CA LEU A 10 -18.47 -13.51 -13.49
C LEU A 10 -18.57 -14.80 -14.33
N PRO A 11 -17.47 -15.25 -14.95
CA PRO A 11 -17.45 -16.55 -15.64
C PRO A 11 -17.86 -17.68 -14.70
N LYS A 12 -18.69 -18.62 -15.19
CA LYS A 12 -19.15 -19.78 -14.39
C LYS A 12 -17.98 -20.59 -13.83
N THR A 13 -16.90 -20.72 -14.59
CA THR A 13 -15.67 -21.42 -14.18
C THR A 13 -14.99 -20.73 -13.01
N LEU A 14 -14.95 -19.39 -13.01
CA LEU A 14 -14.39 -18.59 -11.92
C LEU A 14 -15.25 -18.71 -10.66
N LEU A 15 -16.58 -18.60 -10.80
CA LEU A 15 -17.51 -18.78 -9.68
C LEU A 15 -17.37 -20.16 -9.03
N LYS A 16 -17.16 -21.22 -9.82
CA LYS A 16 -16.95 -22.58 -9.29
C LYS A 16 -15.68 -22.65 -8.44
N LYS A 17 -14.57 -22.10 -8.93
CA LYS A 17 -13.30 -22.04 -8.18
C LYS A 17 -13.41 -21.20 -6.91
N ALA A 18 -14.08 -20.04 -7.00
CA ALA A 18 -14.31 -19.17 -5.85
C ALA A 18 -15.14 -19.86 -4.76
N LYS A 19 -16.19 -20.61 -5.14
CA LYS A 19 -16.98 -21.42 -4.19
C LYS A 19 -16.14 -22.46 -3.47
N SER A 20 -15.32 -23.21 -4.21
CA SER A 20 -14.42 -24.20 -3.62
C SER A 20 -13.44 -23.58 -2.64
N MET A 21 -12.85 -22.44 -3.01
CA MET A 21 -11.92 -21.70 -2.14
C MET A 21 -12.60 -21.17 -0.88
N ALA A 22 -13.80 -20.60 -1.01
CA ALA A 22 -14.60 -20.10 0.09
C ALA A 22 -14.93 -21.23 1.08
N ALA A 23 -15.35 -22.39 0.58
CA ALA A 23 -15.61 -23.57 1.40
C ALA A 23 -14.37 -24.05 2.17
N ILE A 24 -13.20 -24.10 1.53
CA ILE A 24 -11.93 -24.48 2.18
C ILE A 24 -11.54 -23.49 3.27
N LYS A 25 -11.75 -22.19 3.04
CA LYS A 25 -11.40 -21.13 3.99
C LYS A 25 -12.45 -20.89 5.08
N GLY A 26 -13.61 -21.55 5.01
CA GLY A 26 -14.74 -21.28 5.90
C GLY A 26 -15.32 -19.87 5.75
N SER A 27 -15.19 -19.26 4.57
CA SER A 27 -15.63 -17.89 4.27
C SER A 27 -16.68 -17.86 3.16
N SER A 28 -17.22 -16.67 2.88
CA SER A 28 -18.14 -16.46 1.75
C SER A 28 -17.43 -15.86 0.53
N ILE A 29 -18.03 -16.03 -0.66
CA ILE A 29 -17.50 -15.37 -1.88
C ILE A 29 -17.50 -13.85 -1.72
N SER A 30 -18.56 -13.29 -1.13
CA SER A 30 -18.67 -11.84 -0.89
C SER A 30 -17.57 -11.33 0.04
N GLU A 31 -17.18 -12.13 1.03
CA GLU A 31 -16.09 -11.82 1.95
C GLU A 31 -14.73 -11.85 1.27
N ILE A 32 -14.46 -12.88 0.45
CA ILE A 32 -13.24 -12.93 -0.39
C ILE A 32 -13.14 -11.71 -1.30
N VAL A 33 -14.25 -11.32 -1.94
CA VAL A 33 -14.29 -10.13 -2.82
C VAL A 33 -14.02 -8.86 -2.02
N LYS A 34 -14.62 -8.74 -0.84
CA LYS A 34 -14.41 -7.59 0.05
C LYS A 34 -12.95 -7.48 0.48
N GLU A 35 -12.35 -8.55 1.00
CA GLU A 35 -10.94 -8.57 1.43
C GLU A 35 -10.00 -8.20 0.28
N THR A 36 -10.23 -8.77 -0.91
CA THR A 36 -9.41 -8.48 -2.09
C THR A 36 -9.50 -7.01 -2.51
N LEU A 37 -10.70 -6.40 -2.40
CA LEU A 37 -10.87 -4.97 -2.67
C LEU A 37 -10.18 -4.11 -1.63
N GLU A 38 -10.33 -4.43 -0.35
CA GLU A 38 -9.67 -3.72 0.75
C GLU A 38 -8.14 -3.81 0.63
N GLU A 39 -7.60 -4.97 0.28
CA GLU A 39 -6.17 -5.16 0.05
C GLU A 39 -5.67 -4.31 -1.13
N LYS A 40 -6.37 -4.32 -2.27
CA LYS A 40 -5.99 -3.53 -3.44
C LYS A 40 -6.05 -2.03 -3.17
N ILE A 41 -7.11 -1.56 -2.51
CA ILE A 41 -7.26 -0.15 -2.15
C ILE A 41 -6.21 0.25 -1.09
N GLY A 42 -5.96 -0.62 -0.13
CA GLY A 42 -4.93 -0.44 0.91
C GLY A 42 -3.53 -0.34 0.31
N ALA A 43 -3.17 -1.22 -0.61
CA ALA A 43 -1.88 -1.20 -1.30
C ALA A 43 -1.70 0.09 -2.13
N GLU A 44 -2.71 0.49 -2.90
CA GLU A 44 -2.71 1.72 -3.71
C GLU A 44 -2.57 2.96 -2.82
N SER A 45 -3.35 3.04 -1.74
CA SER A 45 -3.36 4.17 -0.81
C SER A 45 -2.10 4.26 0.04
N GLY A 46 -1.54 3.12 0.46
CA GLY A 46 -0.29 3.05 1.21
C GLY A 46 0.89 3.57 0.38
N TYR A 47 1.01 3.08 -0.86
CA TYR A 47 2.03 3.55 -1.79
C TYR A 47 1.85 5.03 -2.13
N GLN A 48 0.64 5.45 -2.52
CA GLN A 48 0.38 6.84 -2.90
C GLN A 48 0.58 7.79 -1.71
N GLY A 49 0.22 7.37 -0.50
CA GLY A 49 0.49 8.10 0.73
C GLY A 49 1.98 8.26 1.01
N ALA A 50 2.77 7.18 0.89
CA ALA A 50 4.22 7.24 1.05
C ALA A 50 4.88 8.17 0.01
N LYS A 51 4.47 8.03 -1.26
CA LYS A 51 4.90 8.90 -2.36
C LYS A 51 4.62 10.37 -2.09
N ASN A 52 3.38 10.70 -1.69
CA ASN A 52 3.00 12.08 -1.40
C ASN A 52 3.78 12.66 -0.22
N ARG A 53 3.99 11.88 0.86
CA ARG A 53 4.83 12.28 2.00
C ARG A 53 6.26 12.58 1.56
N GLN A 54 6.86 11.71 0.75
CA GLN A 54 8.22 11.90 0.28
C GLN A 54 8.36 13.13 -0.63
N ILE A 55 7.41 13.34 -1.56
CA ILE A 55 7.39 14.54 -2.41
C ILE A 55 7.25 15.81 -1.56
N ALA A 56 6.39 15.80 -0.56
CA ALA A 56 6.23 16.94 0.35
C ALA A 56 7.52 17.21 1.14
N LEU A 57 8.20 16.16 1.61
CA LEU A 57 9.49 16.27 2.28
C LEU A 57 10.56 16.84 1.35
N MET A 58 10.67 16.36 0.11
CA MET A 58 11.63 16.89 -0.87
C MET A 58 11.38 18.36 -1.20
N LYS A 59 10.11 18.78 -1.32
CA LYS A 59 9.74 20.19 -1.56
C LYS A 59 10.02 21.09 -0.35
N LYS A 60 9.85 20.57 0.86
CA LYS A 60 10.05 21.31 2.12
C LYS A 60 11.46 21.20 2.68
N CYS A 61 12.30 20.31 2.15
CA CYS A 61 13.59 20.01 2.73
C CYS A 61 14.41 21.30 2.84
N ALA A 62 14.68 21.71 4.07
CA ALA A 62 15.57 22.83 4.33
C ALA A 62 16.98 22.46 3.85
N SER A 63 17.71 23.45 3.34
CA SER A 63 19.12 23.27 2.98
C SER A 63 19.85 22.59 4.14
N LEU A 64 20.34 21.36 3.92
CA LEU A 64 21.08 20.57 4.92
C LEU A 64 22.50 21.13 5.15
N GLY A 65 22.70 22.44 4.96
CA GLY A 65 23.96 23.16 5.17
C GLY A 65 25.05 22.89 4.13
N GLY A 66 24.98 21.80 3.37
CA GLY A 66 26.06 21.37 2.48
C GLY A 66 26.24 22.17 1.19
N ARG A 67 25.22 22.90 0.70
CA ARG A 67 25.25 23.55 -0.64
C ARG A 67 25.84 22.65 -1.75
N GLY A 68 25.58 21.34 -1.71
CA GLY A 68 26.13 20.36 -2.66
C GLY A 68 27.54 19.84 -2.36
N ARG A 69 28.18 20.29 -1.28
CA ARG A 69 29.42 19.73 -0.72
C ARG A 69 29.17 19.19 0.67
N ILE A 70 29.52 17.94 0.90
CA ILE A 70 29.51 17.34 2.24
C ILE A 70 30.97 17.31 2.67
N PRO A 71 31.43 18.27 3.50
CA PRO A 71 32.85 18.40 3.85
C PRO A 71 33.30 17.39 4.92
N VAL A 72 32.43 16.48 5.34
CA VAL A 72 32.69 15.51 6.41
C VAL A 72 32.67 14.10 5.83
N SER A 73 33.67 13.30 6.20
CA SER A 73 33.68 11.89 5.84
C SER A 73 32.66 11.12 6.68
N ARG A 74 32.25 9.94 6.20
CA ARG A 74 31.36 9.05 6.95
C ARG A 74 31.98 8.68 8.31
N ASP A 75 33.29 8.45 8.34
CA ASP A 75 34.01 8.04 9.55
C ASP A 75 34.08 9.20 10.56
N GLU A 76 34.35 10.43 10.09
CA GLU A 76 34.31 11.65 10.91
C GLU A 76 32.93 11.95 11.50
N LEU A 77 31.84 11.49 10.87
CA LEU A 77 30.48 11.59 11.43
C LEU A 77 30.20 10.49 12.46
N HIS A 78 30.68 9.27 12.23
CA HIS A 78 30.50 8.15 13.16
C HIS A 78 31.29 8.32 14.46
N GLU A 79 32.46 8.97 14.39
CA GLU A 79 33.34 9.19 15.54
C GLU A 79 32.88 10.35 16.45
N ARG A 80 31.86 11.13 16.07
CA ARG A 80 31.28 12.24 16.88
C ARG A 80 30.35 11.76 18.00
N ARG A 81 30.75 10.73 18.74
CA ARG A 81 30.06 10.27 19.95
C ARG A 81 30.57 10.96 21.20
#